data_AF-A0A831UN14-F1
#
_entry.id   AF-A0A831UN14-F1
#
_cell.length_a   1.000
_cell.length_b   1.000
_cell.length_c   1.000
_cell.angle_alpha   90.00
_cell.angle_beta   90.00
_cell.angle_gamma   90.00
#
_symmetry.space_group_name_H-M   'P 1'
#
loop_
_entity.id
_entity.type
_entity.pdbx_description
1 polymer ?
#
loop_
_entity_poly.entity_id
_entity_poly.type
_entity_poly.pdbx_seq_one_letter_code
_entity_poly.pdbx_strand_id
1 'polypeptide(L)'
;MSISRETFDPTKNYKRIRYHQDRDLLDSELNEQQDIINLERRKIADILFKEGSIIMGLEVSAAANVLTLAPGVVYIDGHLEQVSGATLTYDPATASGADYVYVELLKYNYGYTQDPA
;
A
#
# COMPACT_ATOMS: atom_id res chain seq x y z
N MET A 1 21.88 15.92 -3.03
CA MET A 1 21.28 15.91 -4.38
C MET A 1 19.79 16.12 -4.23
N SER A 2 19.20 17.03 -5.00
CA SER A 2 17.78 17.39 -4.88
C SER A 2 16.92 16.31 -5.52
N ILE A 3 15.97 15.76 -4.77
CA ILE A 3 14.81 15.06 -5.33
C ILE A 3 14.13 16.04 -6.31
N SER A 4 13.60 15.55 -7.43
CA SER A 4 12.86 16.37 -8.38
C SER A 4 11.68 17.04 -7.66
N ARG A 5 11.33 18.26 -8.07
CA ARG A 5 10.33 19.04 -7.34
C ARG A 5 8.96 18.35 -7.41
N GLU A 6 8.42 17.98 -6.25
CA GLU A 6 7.03 17.59 -6.10
C GLU A 6 6.16 18.85 -6.18
N THR A 7 5.25 18.90 -7.16
CA THR A 7 4.36 20.05 -7.39
C THR A 7 2.89 19.70 -7.29
N PHE A 8 2.59 18.42 -7.08
CA PHE A 8 1.22 17.94 -6.98
C PHE A 8 0.49 18.58 -5.81
N ASP A 9 -0.70 19.11 -6.10
CA ASP A 9 -1.60 19.68 -5.11
C ASP A 9 -3.00 19.08 -5.32
N PRO A 10 -3.45 18.17 -4.43
CA PRO A 10 -4.74 17.51 -4.57
C PRO A 10 -5.93 18.48 -4.49
N THR A 11 -5.75 19.68 -3.92
CA THR A 11 -6.81 20.69 -3.79
C THR A 11 -7.10 21.42 -5.10
N LYS A 12 -6.14 21.44 -6.03
CA LYS A 12 -6.27 22.08 -7.34
C LYS A 12 -7.10 21.27 -8.33
N ASN A 13 -7.38 20.00 -8.02
CA ASN A 13 -8.23 19.11 -8.83
C ASN A 13 -7.77 18.97 -10.29
N TYR A 14 -6.47 19.06 -10.56
CA TYR A 14 -5.94 18.78 -11.89
C TYR A 14 -6.19 17.33 -12.29
N LYS A 15 -6.62 17.13 -13.54
CA LYS A 15 -7.00 15.81 -14.08
C LYS A 15 -6.00 15.26 -15.09
N ARG A 16 -5.10 16.10 -15.61
CA ARG A 16 -4.02 15.70 -16.53
C ARG A 16 -2.94 16.77 -16.61
N ILE A 17 -1.75 16.34 -16.98
CA ILE A 17 -0.68 17.21 -17.47
C ILE A 17 -0.80 17.30 -19.00
N ARG A 18 -0.63 18.50 -19.55
CA ARG A 18 -0.56 18.72 -21.01
C ARG A 18 0.89 18.92 -21.40
N TYR A 19 1.40 18.04 -22.24
CA TYR A 19 2.75 18.19 -22.78
C TYR A 19 2.81 19.30 -23.82
N HIS A 20 3.93 20.02 -23.80
CA HIS A 20 4.24 21.06 -24.75
C HIS A 20 5.26 20.52 -25.75
N GLN A 21 5.04 20.73 -27.05
CA GLN A 21 5.96 20.26 -28.09
C GLN A 21 7.28 21.04 -28.09
N ASP A 22 7.28 22.26 -27.53
CA ASP A 22 8.39 23.20 -27.61
C ASP A 22 9.45 23.02 -26.50
N ARG A 23 9.29 22.00 -25.63
CA ARG A 23 10.23 21.72 -24.55
C ARG A 23 10.26 20.26 -24.14
N ASP A 24 11.39 19.88 -23.56
CA ASP A 24 11.54 18.57 -22.95
C ASP A 24 10.63 18.41 -21.73
N LEU A 25 10.26 17.16 -21.50
CA LEU A 25 9.46 16.74 -20.36
C LEU A 25 10.32 16.80 -19.09
N LEU A 26 9.77 17.39 -18.02
CA LEU A 26 10.44 17.46 -16.74
C LEU A 26 10.03 16.30 -15.83
N ASP A 27 10.96 15.84 -14.99
CA ASP A 27 10.69 14.80 -13.98
C ASP A 27 9.53 15.19 -13.05
N SER A 28 9.36 16.49 -12.75
CA SER A 28 8.25 16.98 -11.92
C SER A 28 6.89 16.76 -12.59
N GLU A 29 6.82 16.86 -13.93
CA GLU A 29 5.60 16.65 -14.69
C GLU A 29 5.22 15.16 -14.74
N LEU A 30 6.23 14.28 -14.81
CA LEU A 30 6.04 12.83 -14.71
C LEU A 30 5.58 12.40 -13.32
N ASN A 31 6.18 12.96 -12.27
CA ASN A 31 5.77 12.69 -10.89
C ASN A 31 4.33 13.16 -10.65
N GLU A 32 4.00 14.39 -11.05
CA GLU A 32 2.65 14.92 -10.90
C GLU A 32 1.60 14.11 -11.68
N GLN A 33 1.95 13.63 -12.89
CA GLN A 33 1.06 12.74 -13.65
C GLN A 33 0.78 11.43 -12.88
N GLN A 34 1.80 10.82 -12.28
CA GLN A 34 1.64 9.59 -11.49
C GLN A 34 0.74 9.85 -10.27
N ASP A 35 0.95 10.96 -9.56
CA ASP A 35 0.15 11.34 -8.40
C ASP A 35 -1.33 11.59 -8.76
N ILE A 36 -1.60 12.25 -9.89
CA ILE A 36 -2.97 12.46 -10.39
C ILE A 36 -3.66 11.11 -10.65
N ILE A 37 -2.97 10.17 -11.28
CA ILE A 37 -3.52 8.84 -11.61
C ILE A 37 -3.78 8.06 -10.32
N ASN A 38 -2.84 8.05 -9.39
CA ASN A 38 -2.95 7.34 -8.12
C ASN A 38 -4.06 7.93 -7.24
N LEU A 39 -4.19 9.26 -7.18
CA LEU A 39 -5.28 9.91 -6.44
C LEU A 39 -6.65 9.51 -6.99
N GLU A 40 -6.83 9.50 -8.32
CA GLU A 40 -8.13 9.14 -8.91
C GLU A 40 -8.47 7.66 -8.69
N ARG A 41 -7.48 6.77 -8.82
CA ARG A 41 -7.65 5.33 -8.51
C ARG A 41 -8.00 5.12 -7.05
N ARG A 42 -7.32 5.80 -6.13
CA ARG A 42 -7.60 5.73 -4.70
C ARG A 42 -9.01 6.24 -4.38
N LYS A 43 -9.43 7.38 -4.95
CA LYS A 43 -10.80 7.89 -4.77
C LYS A 43 -11.88 6.88 -5.17
N ILE A 44 -11.70 6.19 -6.29
CA ILE A 44 -12.64 5.16 -6.74
C ILE A 44 -12.64 3.97 -5.77
N ALA A 45 -11.46 3.52 -5.36
CA ALA A 45 -11.32 2.38 -4.48
C ALA A 45 -11.80 2.66 -3.04
N ASP A 46 -11.57 3.85 -2.49
CA ASP A 46 -12.05 4.31 -1.18
C ASP A 46 -13.59 4.35 -1.09
N ILE A 47 -14.28 4.54 -2.23
CA ILE A 47 -15.75 4.48 -2.29
C ILE A 47 -16.24 3.03 -2.17
N LEU A 48 -15.47 2.08 -2.70
CA LEU A 48 -15.86 0.66 -2.78
C LEU A 48 -15.41 -0.13 -1.54
N PHE A 49 -14.24 0.20 -1.00
CA PHE A 49 -13.56 -0.55 0.04
C PHE A 49 -13.16 0.37 1.17
N LYS A 50 -13.26 -0.14 2.40
CA LYS A 50 -12.73 0.55 3.57
C LYS A 50 -11.23 0.29 3.65
N GLU A 51 -10.46 1.32 4.00
CA GLU A 51 -9.03 1.16 4.30
C GLU A 51 -8.79 0.02 5.31
N GLY A 52 -7.87 -0.89 5.00
CA GLY A 52 -7.57 -2.09 5.78
C GLY A 52 -8.58 -3.22 5.64
N SER A 53 -9.54 -3.12 4.71
CA SER A 53 -10.48 -4.22 4.46
C SER A 53 -9.79 -5.43 3.82
N ILE A 54 -10.14 -6.61 4.32
CA ILE A 54 -9.78 -7.88 3.71
C ILE A 54 -10.68 -8.08 2.49
N ILE A 55 -10.08 -8.13 1.30
CA ILE A 55 -10.81 -8.31 0.05
C ILE A 55 -11.05 -9.79 -0.22
N MET A 56 -10.07 -10.63 0.11
CA MET A 56 -10.14 -12.08 -0.08
C MET A 56 -9.11 -12.79 0.81
N GLY A 57 -9.42 -14.01 1.23
CA GLY A 57 -8.48 -14.85 1.99
C GLY A 57 -8.28 -14.36 3.43
N LEU A 58 -7.07 -14.52 3.95
CA LEU A 58 -6.72 -14.22 5.35
C LEU A 58 -7.60 -14.95 6.38
N GLU A 59 -8.10 -16.12 6.00
CA GLU A 59 -8.80 -17.00 6.91
C GLU A 59 -7.84 -17.51 7.98
N VAL A 60 -8.29 -17.43 9.23
CA VAL A 60 -7.54 -17.88 10.39
C VAL A 60 -8.09 -19.23 10.82
N SER A 61 -7.20 -20.22 10.87
CA SER A 61 -7.50 -21.53 11.47
C SER A 61 -6.61 -21.75 12.68
N ALA A 62 -7.21 -22.20 13.79
CA ALA A 62 -6.49 -22.49 15.02
C ALA A 62 -6.65 -23.97 15.36
N ALA A 63 -5.53 -24.66 15.57
CA ALA A 63 -5.49 -26.05 16.00
C ALA A 63 -4.42 -26.20 17.09
N ALA A 64 -4.84 -26.59 18.29
CA ALA A 64 -3.99 -26.62 19.49
C ALA A 64 -3.26 -25.27 19.68
N ASN A 65 -1.92 -25.26 19.62
CA ASN A 65 -1.09 -24.07 19.84
C ASN A 65 -0.57 -23.46 18.53
N VAL A 66 -1.15 -23.85 17.39
CA VAL A 66 -0.74 -23.39 16.07
C VAL A 66 -1.89 -22.65 15.41
N LEU A 67 -1.64 -21.41 15.04
CA LEU A 67 -2.51 -20.59 14.21
C LEU A 67 -1.96 -20.55 12.79
N THR A 68 -2.79 -20.91 11.81
CA THR A 68 -2.44 -20.84 10.40
C THR A 68 -3.30 -19.78 9.74
N LEU A 69 -2.62 -18.77 9.20
CA LEU A 69 -3.19 -17.69 8.41
C LEU A 69 -3.05 -18.07 6.93
N ALA A 70 -4.16 -18.19 6.23
CA ALA A 70 -4.15 -18.39 4.78
C ALA A 70 -3.65 -17.12 4.06
N PRO A 71 -2.97 -17.25 2.91
CA PRO A 71 -2.65 -16.09 2.07
C PRO A 71 -3.92 -15.34 1.66
N GLY A 72 -3.80 -14.05 1.41
CA GLY A 72 -4.94 -13.23 1.02
C GLY A 72 -4.56 -11.84 0.55
N VAL A 73 -5.57 -10.99 0.40
CA VAL A 73 -5.46 -9.65 -0.20
C VAL A 73 -6.10 -8.62 0.71
N VAL A 74 -5.37 -7.56 1.01
CA VAL A 74 -5.84 -6.42 1.80
C VAL A 74 -5.82 -5.16 0.95
N TYR A 75 -6.84 -4.32 1.12
CA TYR A 75 -6.87 -3.01 0.49
C TYR A 75 -6.24 -1.96 1.40
N ILE A 76 -5.20 -1.28 0.91
CA ILE A 76 -4.42 -0.28 1.64
C ILE A 76 -3.98 0.85 0.69
N ASP A 77 -4.28 2.10 1.03
CA ASP A 77 -3.88 3.33 0.33
C ASP A 77 -4.14 3.33 -1.18
N GLY A 78 -5.29 2.79 -1.62
CA GLY A 78 -5.58 2.69 -3.06
C GLY A 78 -4.98 1.47 -3.76
N HIS A 79 -4.24 0.63 -3.04
CA HIS A 79 -3.58 -0.56 -3.57
C HIS A 79 -4.16 -1.85 -2.98
N LEU A 80 -4.07 -2.93 -3.76
CA LEU A 80 -4.39 -4.28 -3.31
C LEU A 80 -3.08 -5.01 -3.01
N GLU A 81 -2.81 -5.21 -1.73
CA GLU A 81 -1.59 -5.82 -1.24
C GLU A 81 -1.78 -7.31 -0.98
N GLN A 82 -0.86 -8.12 -1.49
CA GLN A 82 -0.85 -9.56 -1.26
C GLN A 82 -0.15 -9.85 0.07
N VAL A 83 -0.86 -10.52 0.97
CA VAL A 83 -0.33 -10.98 2.24
C VAL A 83 -0.06 -12.47 2.14
N SER A 84 1.20 -12.84 2.35
CA SER A 84 1.59 -14.25 2.40
C SER A 84 0.99 -14.92 3.61
N GLY A 85 0.59 -16.19 3.46
CA GLY A 85 0.16 -16.99 4.57
C GLY A 85 1.29 -17.19 5.58
N ALA A 86 0.94 -17.37 6.84
CA ALA A 86 1.91 -17.53 7.92
C ALA A 86 1.40 -18.54 8.95
N THR A 87 2.32 -19.26 9.55
CA THR A 87 2.05 -20.08 10.72
C THR A 87 2.60 -19.37 11.95
N LEU A 88 1.73 -19.09 12.91
CA LEU A 88 2.06 -18.46 14.17
C LEU A 88 1.92 -19.52 15.27
N THR A 89 2.95 -19.67 16.10
CA THR A 89 2.94 -20.61 17.23
C THR A 89 2.77 -19.84 18.54
N TYR A 90 1.79 -20.25 19.34
CA TYR A 90 1.60 -19.72 20.68
C TYR A 90 2.52 -20.37 21.69
N ASP A 91 2.89 -19.63 22.73
CA ASP A 91 3.56 -20.21 23.89
C ASP A 91 2.59 -21.14 24.62
N PRO A 92 2.88 -22.46 24.71
CA PRO A 92 2.04 -23.43 25.41
C PRO A 92 1.81 -23.11 26.89
N ALA A 93 2.65 -22.27 27.52
CA ALA A 93 2.51 -21.87 28.92
C ALA A 93 1.46 -20.77 29.14
N THR A 94 0.96 -20.13 28.08
CA THR A 94 -0.04 -19.06 28.19
C THR A 94 -1.45 -19.66 28.26
N ALA A 95 -2.01 -19.73 29.47
CA ALA A 95 -3.31 -20.37 29.72
C ALA A 95 -4.53 -19.44 29.56
N SER A 96 -4.32 -18.11 29.45
CA SER A 96 -5.39 -17.12 29.30
C SER A 96 -4.87 -15.80 28.72
N GLY A 97 -5.64 -15.16 27.85
CA GLY A 97 -5.31 -13.87 27.24
C GLY A 97 -6.17 -13.58 26.01
N ALA A 98 -5.98 -12.40 25.41
CA ALA A 98 -6.50 -12.09 24.09
C ALA A 98 -5.31 -11.83 23.16
N ASP A 99 -5.16 -12.65 22.13
CA ASP A 99 -4.14 -12.50 21.11
C ASP A 99 -4.74 -11.83 19.87
N TYR A 100 -4.03 -10.85 19.34
CA TYR A 100 -4.45 -10.11 18.15
C TYR A 100 -3.48 -10.41 17.01
N VAL A 101 -4.02 -10.98 15.93
CA VAL A 101 -3.29 -11.10 14.66
C VAL A 101 -3.66 -9.91 13.81
N TYR A 102 -2.65 -9.17 13.34
CA TYR A 102 -2.83 -8.02 12.47
C TYR A 102 -1.78 -8.03 11.36
N VAL A 103 -2.08 -7.31 10.27
CA VAL A 103 -1.13 -7.03 9.20
C VAL A 103 -0.60 -5.61 9.41
N GLU A 104 0.71 -5.45 9.44
CA GLU A 104 1.37 -4.14 9.53
C GLU A 104 1.84 -3.68 8.16
N LEU A 105 1.61 -2.41 7.84
CA LEU A 105 2.09 -1.78 6.62
C LEU A 105 3.35 -0.97 6.91
N LEU A 106 4.45 -1.32 6.24
CA LEU A 106 5.71 -0.57 6.28
C LEU A 106 5.94 0.10 4.92
N LYS A 107 5.97 1.44 4.90
CA LYS A 107 6.25 2.22 3.69
C LYS A 107 7.68 2.76 3.72
N TYR A 108 8.40 2.58 2.62
CA TYR A 108 9.76 3.09 2.44
C TYR A 108 9.85 3.86 1.13
N ASN A 109 10.45 5.05 1.19
CA ASN A 109 10.84 5.77 -0.02
C ASN A 109 12.26 5.35 -0.38
N TYR A 110 12.41 4.63 -1.49
CA TYR A 110 13.71 4.23 -2.02
C TYR A 110 14.25 5.31 -2.95
N GLY A 111 15.39 5.87 -2.58
CA GLY A 111 16.19 6.73 -3.46
C GLY A 111 17.30 5.95 -4.17
N TYR A 112 17.98 6.59 -5.11
CA TYR A 112 19.08 6.02 -5.90
C TYR A 112 20.24 5.44 -5.06
N THR A 113 20.38 5.80 -3.79
CA THR A 113 21.39 5.26 -2.87
C THR A 113 20.98 3.94 -2.22
N GLN A 114 19.68 3.64 -2.19
CA GLN A 114 19.10 2.46 -1.53
C GLN A 114 18.70 1.37 -2.53
N ASP A 115 18.60 1.72 -3.82
CA ASP A 115 18.46 0.78 -4.94
C ASP A 115 19.67 0.94 -5.90
N PRO A 116 20.85 0.40 -5.52
CA PRO A 116 22.01 0.39 -6.39
C PRO A 116 21.79 -0.70 -7.45
N ALA A 117 21.41 -0.29 -8.66
CA ALA A 117 21.48 -1.17 -9.83
C ALA A 117 22.89 -1.75 -10.02
#